data_AF-A0A501X166-F1
#
_entry.id   AF-A0A501X166-F1
#
_cell.length_a   1.000
_cell.length_b   1.000
_cell.length_c   1.000
_cell.angle_alpha   90.00
_cell.angle_beta   90.00
_cell.angle_gamma   90.00
#
_symmetry.space_group_name_H-M   'P 1'
#
loop_
_entity.id
_entity.type
_entity.pdbx_description
1 polymer ?
#
loop_
_entity_poly.entity_id
_entity_poly.type
_entity_poly.pdbx_seq_one_letter_code
_entity_poly.pdbx_strand_id
1 'polypeptide(L)'
;MALVVFEGLKMYFCYIDEAGCTGDLPSYSTDIQPIFILCGLFIPSINIIDLTHDFLALKRQFNPALCRSLTHDLDIVRHEIKGAEDLRKPIRKKNRNKRRRSKKSICQSAKSAVLSLL
;
A
#
# COMPACT_ATOMS: atom_id res chain seq x y z
N MET A 1 -11.02 4.98 2.41
CA MET A 1 -11.86 5.61 3.48
C MET A 1 -11.17 5.46 4.84
N ALA A 2 -11.37 6.35 5.81
CA ALA A 2 -10.84 6.18 7.17
C ALA A 2 -11.92 6.47 8.22
N LEU A 3 -11.99 5.64 9.25
CA LEU A 3 -12.89 5.78 10.40
C LEU A 3 -12.06 5.93 11.68
N VAL A 4 -12.58 6.68 12.64
CA VAL A 4 -12.03 6.72 14.01
C VAL A 4 -12.89 5.82 14.88
N VAL A 5 -12.26 4.88 15.56
CA VAL A 5 -12.93 3.86 16.38
C VAL A 5 -12.41 3.95 17.81
N PHE A 6 -13.32 3.88 18.78
CA PHE A 6 -13.00 3.94 20.20
C PHE A 6 -13.32 2.61 20.89
N GLU A 7 -12.40 2.15 21.73
CA GLU A 7 -12.61 1.03 22.65
C GLU A 7 -12.20 1.50 24.05
N GLY A 8 -13.20 1.97 24.83
CA GLY A 8 -12.94 2.65 26.10
C GLY A 8 -12.16 3.95 25.91
N LEU A 9 -10.98 4.05 26.55
CA LEU A 9 -10.06 5.19 26.39
C LEU A 9 -9.07 5.02 25.22
N LYS A 10 -9.11 3.90 24.51
CA LYS A 10 -8.22 3.65 23.37
C LYS A 10 -8.84 4.15 22.08
N MET A 11 -8.03 4.84 21.28
CA MET A 11 -8.43 5.37 19.99
C MET A 11 -7.68 4.65 18.87
N TYR A 12 -8.40 4.27 17.83
CA TYR A 12 -7.88 3.59 16.64
C TYR A 12 -8.30 4.33 15.38
N PHE A 13 -7.44 4.30 14.37
CA PHE A 13 -7.80 4.66 13.01
C PHE A 13 -7.99 3.39 12.19
N CYS A 14 -9.18 3.22 11.62
CA CYS A 14 -9.51 2.11 10.74
C CYS A 14 -9.50 2.62 9.30
N TYR A 15 -8.47 2.24 8.53
CA TYR A 15 -8.42 2.51 7.10
C TYR A 15 -9.16 1.40 6.37
N ILE A 16 -10.16 1.76 5.58
CA ILE A 16 -10.96 0.86 4.77
C ILE A 16 -10.67 1.12 3.31
N ASP A 17 -10.35 0.06 2.57
CA ASP A 17 -10.11 0.12 1.14
C ASP A 17 -10.77 -1.07 0.44
N GLU A 18 -11.33 -0.83 -0.73
CA GLU A 18 -11.93 -1.84 -1.58
C GLU A 18 -11.05 -2.14 -2.80
N ALA A 19 -10.98 -3.40 -3.18
CA ALA A 19 -10.29 -3.84 -4.39
C ALA A 19 -11.13 -4.88 -5.11
N GLY A 20 -11.19 -4.81 -6.43
CA GLY A 20 -11.96 -5.75 -7.22
C GLY A 20 -12.67 -5.10 -8.40
N CYS A 21 -13.52 -5.87 -9.06
CA CYS A 21 -14.45 -5.38 -10.05
C CYS A 21 -15.87 -5.64 -9.54
N THR A 22 -16.67 -4.59 -9.43
CA THR A 22 -18.10 -4.67 -9.08
C THR A 22 -19.01 -4.76 -10.31
N GLY A 23 -18.42 -4.75 -11.51
CA GLY A 23 -19.15 -4.84 -12.77
C GLY A 23 -19.59 -6.26 -13.08
N ASP A 24 -20.62 -6.37 -13.92
CA ASP A 24 -21.13 -7.65 -14.40
C ASP A 24 -20.05 -8.42 -15.18
N LEU A 25 -20.07 -9.75 -15.04
CA LEU A 25 -19.23 -10.60 -15.87
C LEU A 25 -19.76 -10.58 -17.31
N PRO A 26 -18.97 -10.12 -18.31
CA PRO A 26 -19.44 -10.06 -19.69
C PRO A 26 -19.77 -11.43 -20.28
N SER A 27 -19.04 -12.47 -19.84
CA SER A 27 -19.27 -13.87 -20.19
C SER A 27 -18.61 -14.79 -19.17
N TYR A 28 -19.04 -16.06 -19.11
CA TYR A 28 -18.40 -17.09 -18.27
C TYR A 28 -16.96 -17.42 -18.68
N SER A 29 -16.53 -17.03 -19.88
CA SER A 29 -15.19 -17.26 -20.43
C SER A 29 -14.25 -16.07 -20.33
N THR A 30 -14.70 -14.96 -19.72
CA THR A 30 -13.91 -13.73 -19.64
C THR A 30 -12.79 -13.85 -18.58
N ASP A 31 -11.60 -13.35 -18.89
CA ASP A 31 -10.43 -13.30 -17.97
C ASP A 31 -10.55 -12.24 -16.85
N ILE A 32 -11.78 -11.82 -16.54
CA ILE A 32 -12.08 -10.90 -15.45
C ILE A 32 -12.45 -11.75 -14.25
N GLN A 33 -11.73 -11.56 -13.15
CA GLN A 33 -12.03 -12.22 -11.88
C GLN A 33 -13.07 -11.38 -11.13
N PRO A 34 -14.30 -11.89 -10.88
CA PRO A 34 -15.34 -11.18 -10.14
C PRO A 34 -15.10 -11.28 -8.64
N ILE A 35 -13.92 -10.84 -8.21
CA ILE A 35 -13.56 -10.85 -6.80
C ILE A 35 -13.70 -9.42 -6.32
N PHE A 36 -14.55 -9.23 -5.31
CA PHE A 36 -14.64 -8.02 -4.52
C PHE A 36 -14.04 -8.28 -3.14
N ILE A 37 -13.06 -7.46 -2.76
CA ILE A 37 -12.34 -7.54 -1.49
C ILE A 37 -12.56 -6.22 -0.78
N LEU A 38 -13.08 -6.28 0.45
CA LEU A 38 -13.09 -5.16 1.37
C LEU A 38 -12.05 -5.42 2.45
N CYS A 39 -11.09 -4.52 2.61
CA CYS A 39 -10.02 -4.63 3.59
C CYS A 39 -10.16 -3.53 4.64
N GLY A 40 -9.97 -3.89 5.90
CA GLY A 40 -9.90 -2.95 7.03
C GLY A 40 -8.57 -3.09 7.76
N LEU A 41 -7.90 -1.96 8.01
CA LEU A 41 -6.65 -1.88 8.75
C LEU A 41 -6.84 -0.99 9.98
N PHE A 42 -6.84 -1.61 11.16
CA PHE A 42 -6.94 -0.91 12.44
C PHE A 42 -5.56 -0.61 12.98
N ILE A 43 -5.28 0.67 13.26
CA ILE A 43 -4.01 1.14 13.80
C ILE A 43 -4.28 1.92 15.08
N PRO A 44 -3.65 1.58 16.22
CA PRO A 44 -3.75 2.40 17.43
C PRO A 44 -3.24 3.81 17.16
N SER A 45 -3.93 4.84 17.68
CA SER A 45 -3.58 6.23 17.40
C SER A 45 -2.15 6.59 17.80
N ILE A 46 -1.62 5.93 18.83
CA ILE A 46 -0.25 6.12 19.31
C ILE A 46 0.81 5.71 18.29
N ASN A 47 0.49 4.79 17.36
CA ASN A 47 1.44 4.25 16.39
C ASN A 47 1.42 4.96 15.03
N ILE A 48 0.52 5.93 14.82
CA ILE A 48 0.33 6.54 13.49
C ILE A 48 1.56 7.31 13.02
N ILE A 49 2.20 8.03 13.92
CA ILE A 49 3.37 8.84 13.60
C ILE A 49 4.51 7.93 13.15
N ASP A 50 4.81 6.89 13.94
CA ASP A 50 5.86 5.92 13.64
C ASP A 50 5.58 5.17 12.34
N LEU A 51 4.34 4.69 12.15
CA LEU A 51 3.94 4.01 10.92
C LEU A 51 4.10 4.92 9.68
N THR A 52 3.80 6.22 9.82
CA THR A 52 3.97 7.19 8.72
C THR A 52 5.45 7.37 8.37
N HIS A 53 6.32 7.45 9.37
CA HIS A 53 7.77 7.53 9.15
C HIS A 53 8.34 6.25 8.53
N ASP A 54 7.92 5.07 9.00
CA ASP A 54 8.32 3.79 8.44
C ASP A 54 7.89 3.66 6.97
N PHE A 55 6.66 4.08 6.67
CA PHE A 55 6.15 4.09 5.31
C PHE A 55 6.94 5.04 4.40
N LEU A 56 7.30 6.23 4.90
CA LEU A 56 8.16 7.16 4.17
C LEU A 56 9.57 6.59 3.95
N ALA A 57 10.16 5.93 4.93
CA ALA A 57 11.45 5.26 4.79
C ALA A 57 11.40 4.18 3.71
N LEU A 58 10.31 3.39 3.65
CA LEU A 58 10.09 2.41 2.60
C LEU A 58 9.94 3.05 1.22
N LYS A 59 9.13 4.12 1.10
CA LYS A 59 9.03 4.88 -0.16
C LYS A 59 10.41 5.34 -0.62
N ARG A 60 11.23 5.81 0.31
CA ARG A 60 12.57 6.30 0.00
C ARG A 60 13.51 5.19 -0.46
N GLN A 61 13.51 4.06 0.24
CA GLN A 61 14.31 2.89 -0.09
C GLN A 61 13.95 2.32 -1.46
N PHE A 62 12.65 2.23 -1.74
CA PHE A 62 12.18 1.61 -2.97
C PHE A 62 12.13 2.56 -4.13
N ASN A 63 12.05 3.88 -3.96
CA ASN A 63 12.03 4.86 -5.06
C ASN A 63 13.19 5.87 -4.96
N PRO A 64 14.45 5.43 -5.06
CA PRO A 64 15.61 6.28 -4.79
C PRO A 64 15.78 7.44 -5.80
N ALA A 65 15.25 7.31 -7.02
CA ALA A 65 15.24 8.42 -7.99
C ALA A 65 14.30 9.57 -7.55
N LEU A 66 13.23 9.23 -6.84
CA LEU A 66 12.23 10.16 -6.35
C LEU A 66 12.74 10.97 -5.16
N CYS A 67 13.54 10.33 -4.30
CA CYS A 67 14.22 10.98 -3.17
C CYS A 67 15.32 11.96 -3.59
N ARG A 68 15.84 11.82 -4.81
CA ARG A 68 16.82 12.78 -5.34
C ARG A 68 16.14 14.06 -5.81
N SER A 69 14.89 13.97 -6.27
CA SER A 69 14.13 15.12 -6.76
C SER A 69 13.25 15.77 -5.70
N LEU A 70 12.75 15.01 -4.73
CA LEU A 70 11.89 15.49 -3.66
C LEU A 70 12.66 15.48 -2.34
N THR A 71 12.86 16.66 -1.77
CA THR A 71 13.62 16.86 -0.52
C THR A 71 12.71 16.89 0.71
N HIS A 72 11.43 17.26 0.55
CA HIS A 72 10.48 17.39 1.65
C HIS A 72 9.58 16.16 1.80
N ASP A 73 9.30 15.75 3.04
CA ASP A 73 8.52 14.54 3.32
C ASP A 73 7.10 14.60 2.81
N LEU A 74 6.45 15.76 2.86
CA LEU A 74 5.10 15.95 2.31
C LEU A 74 5.06 15.72 0.78
N ASP A 75 6.13 16.04 0.07
CA ASP A 75 6.21 15.81 -1.37
C ASP A 75 6.33 14.31 -1.67
N ILE A 76 7.06 13.59 -0.83
CA ILE A 76 7.20 12.12 -0.90
C ILE A 76 5.88 11.43 -0.51
N VAL A 77 5.15 11.94 0.48
CA VAL A 77 3.81 11.45 0.83
C VAL A 77 2.88 11.61 -0.37
N ARG A 78 2.85 12.80 -0.98
CA ARG A 78 1.97 13.15 -2.11
C ARG A 78 2.24 12.32 -3.36
N HIS A 79 3.48 11.82 -3.53
CA HIS A 79 3.76 10.89 -4.60
C HIS A 79 3.07 9.53 -4.37
N GLU A 80 1.99 9.30 -5.10
CA GLU A 80 1.25 8.04 -5.12
C GLU A 80 2.11 6.93 -5.77
N ILE A 81 2.12 5.74 -5.18
CA ILE A 81 2.70 4.54 -5.82
C ILE A 81 1.55 3.77 -6.44
N LYS A 82 1.43 3.80 -7.77
CA LYS A 82 0.32 3.14 -8.46
C LYS A 82 0.60 1.66 -8.58
N GLY A 83 -0.22 0.83 -7.92
CA GLY A 83 -0.06 -0.63 -7.92
C GLY A 83 -0.02 -1.25 -9.32
N ALA A 84 -0.75 -0.69 -10.29
CA ALA A 84 -0.71 -1.15 -11.69
C ALA A 84 0.62 -0.86 -12.38
N GLU A 85 1.15 0.37 -12.26
CA GLU A 85 2.34 0.84 -12.99
C GLU A 85 3.66 0.49 -12.28
N ASP A 86 3.70 0.64 -10.96
CA ASP A 86 4.94 0.59 -10.17
C ASP A 86 5.21 -0.81 -9.59
N LEU A 87 4.16 -1.62 -9.42
CA LEU A 87 4.25 -2.92 -8.78
C LEU A 87 3.90 -4.06 -9.75
N ARG A 88 2.68 -4.07 -10.31
CA ARG A 88 2.16 -5.20 -11.12
C ARG A 88 2.81 -5.26 -12.51
N LYS A 89 2.93 -4.14 -13.23
CA LYS A 89 3.58 -4.11 -14.56
C LYS A 89 5.03 -4.58 -14.53
N PRO A 90 5.90 -4.15 -13.59
CA PRO A 90 7.27 -4.64 -13.50
C PRO A 90 7.37 -6.11 -13.13
N ILE A 91 6.41 -6.65 -12.35
CA ILE A 91 6.35 -8.08 -12.04
C ILE A 91 6.10 -8.91 -13.30
N ARG A 92 5.27 -8.40 -14.22
CA ARG A 92 4.90 -9.06 -15.48
C ARG A 92 5.95 -8.91 -16.60
N LYS A 93 6.87 -7.94 -16.53
CA LYS A 93 7.89 -7.68 -17.58
C LYS A 93 9.18 -8.52 -17.40
N LYS A 94 9.91 -8.75 -18.50
CA LYS A 94 11.16 -9.57 -18.55
C LYS A 94 12.37 -9.00 -17.78
N ASN A 95 12.32 -7.76 -17.30
CA ASN A 95 13.47 -7.16 -16.60
C ASN A 95 13.59 -7.69 -15.15
N ARG A 96 14.53 -8.61 -14.93
CA ARG A 96 14.79 -9.30 -13.66
C ARG A 96 15.00 -8.34 -12.47
N ASN A 97 15.70 -7.23 -12.69
CA ASN A 97 16.01 -6.26 -11.63
C ASN A 97 14.75 -5.51 -11.18
N LYS A 98 13.92 -5.06 -12.13
CA LYS A 98 12.65 -4.39 -11.83
C LYS A 98 11.68 -5.33 -11.13
N ARG A 99 11.59 -6.59 -11.57
CA ARG A 99 10.77 -7.62 -10.92
C ARG A 99 11.18 -7.89 -9.47
N ARG A 100 12.49 -7.98 -9.19
CA ARG A 100 13.00 -8.21 -7.83
C ARG A 100 12.68 -7.03 -6.91
N ARG A 101 12.84 -5.80 -7.39
CA ARG A 101 12.50 -4.57 -6.64
C ARG A 101 11.03 -4.56 -6.24
N SER A 102 10.11 -4.77 -7.19
CA SER A 102 8.66 -4.76 -6.91
C SER A 102 8.22 -5.89 -5.97
N LYS A 103 8.82 -7.09 -6.05
CA LYS A 103 8.53 -8.15 -5.08
C LYS A 103 9.02 -7.81 -3.67
N LYS A 104 10.21 -7.22 -3.56
CA LYS A 104 10.75 -6.78 -2.26
C LYS A 104 9.93 -5.66 -1.65
N SER A 105 9.51 -4.67 -2.43
CA SER A 105 8.69 -3.55 -1.93
C SER A 105 7.37 -4.04 -1.34
N ILE A 106 6.69 -4.96 -2.02
CA ILE A 106 5.44 -5.56 -1.51
C ILE A 106 5.69 -6.31 -0.20
N CYS A 107 6.69 -7.20 -0.17
CA CYS A 107 6.95 -8.03 1.01
C CYS A 107 7.41 -7.19 2.22
N GLN A 108 8.19 -6.14 1.99
CA GLN A 108 8.74 -5.31 3.06
C GLN A 108 7.72 -4.30 3.58
N SER A 109 6.82 -3.80 2.72
CA SER A 109 5.68 -2.99 3.14
C SER A 109 4.70 -3.80 3.99
N ALA A 110 4.40 -5.04 3.59
CA ALA A 110 3.57 -5.94 4.38
C ALA A 110 4.20 -6.26 5.75
N LYS A 111 5.52 -6.50 5.79
CA LYS A 111 6.25 -6.73 7.05
C LYS A 111 6.24 -5.51 7.97
N SER A 112 6.52 -4.32 7.44
CA SER A 112 6.50 -3.09 8.24
C SER A 112 5.12 -2.82 8.79
N ALA A 113 4.06 -2.93 7.97
CA ALA A 113 2.69 -2.78 8.44
C ALA A 113 2.33 -3.77 9.56
N VAL A 114 2.79 -5.02 9.48
CA VAL A 114 2.56 -6.02 10.55
C VAL A 114 3.40 -5.74 11.79
N LEU A 115 4.65 -5.30 11.64
CA LEU A 115 5.55 -5.02 12.76
C LEU A 115 5.11 -3.78 13.55
N SER A 116 4.58 -2.75 12.87
CA SER A 116 4.07 -1.53 13.50
C SER A 116 2.72 -1.74 14.21
N LEU A 117 2.12 -2.93 14.10
CA LEU A 117 0.87 -3.32 14.76
C LEU A 117 1.09 -4.23 15.99
N LEU A 118 2.32 -4.71 16.22
CA LEU A 118 2.72 -5.56 17.36
C LEU A 118 3.46 -4.72 18.40
#